data_AF-A0AAW2AWA2-F1
#
_entry.id   AF-A0AAW2AWA2-F1
#
_cell.length_a   1.000
_cell.length_b   1.000
_cell.length_c   1.000
_cell.angle_alpha   90.00
_cell.angle_beta   90.00
_cell.angle_gamma   90.00
#
_symmetry.space_group_name_H-M   'P 1'
#
loop_
_entity.id
_entity.type
_entity.pdbx_description
1 polymer ?
#
loop_
_entity_poly.entity_id
_entity_poly.type
_entity_poly.pdbx_seq_one_letter_code
_entity_poly.pdbx_strand_id
1 'polypeptide(L)'
;MKRMVRSGKHPLRQVAKRIEERQSSPLEKHRERKTVSAKDKAFLLHENGCEITDEMEKDGEVLCRVYHNPLPMFVEPCHSFLVGVYNYNKKQTSMRWIPREQVEKRAIRINHGDTVTFMAILHQH
;
A
#
# COMPACT_ATOMS: atom_id res chain seq x y z
N MET A 1 -29.14 25.15 -1.24
CA MET A 1 -28.61 24.61 0.03
C MET A 1 -27.44 23.67 -0.29
N LYS A 2 -26.19 24.16 -0.25
CA LYS A 2 -24.99 23.37 -0.56
C LYS A 2 -24.68 22.45 0.64
N ARG A 3 -24.79 21.14 0.46
CA ARG A 3 -24.41 20.15 1.48
C ARG A 3 -22.92 20.27 1.75
N MET A 4 -22.59 20.60 3.00
CA MET A 4 -21.24 20.64 3.54
C MET A 4 -20.67 19.21 3.54
N VAL A 5 -19.82 18.90 2.56
CA VAL A 5 -19.06 17.64 2.54
C VAL A 5 -18.10 17.71 3.72
N ARG A 6 -18.31 16.85 4.71
CA ARG A 6 -17.47 16.78 5.91
C ARG A 6 -16.05 16.34 5.50
N SER A 7 -15.22 17.30 5.11
CA SER A 7 -13.75 17.14 5.09
C SER A 7 -13.35 16.75 6.51
N GLY A 8 -13.04 15.47 6.71
CA GLY A 8 -13.11 14.94 8.08
C GLY A 8 -12.37 13.64 8.31
N LYS A 9 -11.16 13.49 7.78
CA LYS A 9 -9.99 12.79 8.39
C LYS A 9 -8.98 12.43 7.30
N HIS A 10 -7.72 12.83 7.51
CA HIS A 10 -6.57 12.50 6.65
C HIS A 10 -6.57 11.00 6.27
N PRO A 11 -6.42 10.63 4.99
CA PRO A 11 -6.48 9.24 4.52
C PRO A 11 -5.60 8.27 5.33
N LEU A 12 -4.35 8.66 5.61
CA LEU A 12 -3.44 7.91 6.48
C LEU A 12 -4.04 7.56 7.86
N ARG A 13 -4.81 8.48 8.47
CA ARG A 13 -5.45 8.25 9.77
C ARG A 13 -6.57 7.22 9.67
N GLN A 14 -7.31 7.20 8.56
CA GLN A 14 -8.36 6.20 8.32
C GLN A 14 -7.75 4.81 8.08
N VAL A 15 -6.68 4.75 7.28
CA VAL A 15 -5.91 3.52 7.05
C VAL A 15 -5.31 3.01 8.36
N ALA A 16 -4.66 3.87 9.14
CA ALA A 16 -4.11 3.52 10.44
C ALA A 16 -5.17 2.93 11.37
N LYS A 17 -6.35 3.58 11.47
CA LYS A 17 -7.49 3.09 12.26
C LYS A 17 -7.97 1.72 11.80
N ARG A 18 -8.10 1.50 10.49
CA ARG A 18 -8.54 0.21 9.93
C ARG A 18 -7.53 -0.91 10.18
N ILE A 19 -6.23 -0.60 10.18
CA ILE A 19 -5.19 -1.55 10.58
C ILE A 19 -5.37 -1.94 12.05
N GLU A 20 -5.65 -0.97 12.95
CA GLU A 20 -5.91 -1.24 14.37
C GLU A 20 -7.16 -2.08 14.58
N GLU A 21 -8.26 -1.73 13.90
CA GLU A 21 -9.52 -2.47 13.97
C GLU A 21 -9.32 -3.95 13.57
N ARG A 22 -8.61 -4.24 12.48
CA ARG A 22 -8.32 -5.63 12.06
C ARG A 22 -7.37 -6.39 13.00
N GLN A 23 -6.42 -5.70 13.62
CA GLN A 23 -5.50 -6.32 14.59
C GLN A 23 -6.16 -6.59 15.94
N SER A 24 -7.24 -5.87 16.28
CA SER A 24 -7.95 -6.01 17.56
C SER A 24 -8.80 -7.29 17.73
N SER A 25 -8.60 -8.31 16.88
CA SER A 25 -9.05 -9.67 17.21
C SER A 25 -8.40 -10.12 18.53
N PRO A 26 -9.07 -10.90 19.40
CA PRO A 26 -8.71 -11.00 20.81
C PRO A 26 -7.35 -11.63 21.15
N LEU A 27 -6.56 -12.06 20.16
CA LEU A 27 -5.45 -12.98 20.39
C LEU A 27 -4.04 -12.39 20.39
N GLU A 28 -3.76 -11.18 19.88
CA GLU A 28 -2.38 -10.67 19.91
C GLU A 28 -2.27 -9.16 20.18
N LYS A 29 -2.11 -8.81 21.47
CA LYS A 29 -1.68 -7.49 21.92
C LYS A 29 -0.15 -7.30 21.82
N HIS A 30 0.48 -7.71 20.72
CA HIS A 30 1.84 -7.25 20.44
C HIS A 30 1.76 -5.91 19.73
N ARG A 31 2.03 -4.85 20.51
CA ARG A 31 2.02 -3.44 20.08
C ARG A 31 3.27 -3.16 19.22
N GLU A 32 3.35 -3.80 18.06
CA GLU A 32 4.46 -3.56 17.13
C GLU A 32 4.36 -2.15 16.55
N ARG A 33 5.51 -1.47 16.51
CA ARG A 33 5.59 -0.11 15.97
C ARG A 33 5.32 -0.15 14.47
N LYS A 34 4.21 0.46 14.05
CA LYS A 34 3.90 0.68 12.64
C LYS A 34 4.93 1.64 12.05
N THR A 35 5.60 1.23 10.98
CA THR A 35 6.55 2.08 10.27
C THR A 35 5.97 2.47 8.93
N VAL A 36 5.75 3.76 8.73
CA VAL A 36 5.34 4.32 7.44
C VAL A 36 6.62 4.58 6.66
N SER A 37 6.73 3.97 5.50
CA SER A 37 7.84 4.15 4.58
C SER A 37 7.26 4.63 3.26
N ALA A 38 7.21 5.94 3.08
CA ALA A 38 6.96 6.57 1.78
C ALA A 38 8.24 6.52 0.93
N LYS A 39 8.93 5.38 0.89
CA LYS A 39 10.08 5.23 0.00
C LYS A 39 9.56 5.32 -1.43
N ASP A 40 10.25 6.08 -2.28
CA ASP A 40 9.99 6.24 -3.73
C ASP A 40 10.06 4.91 -4.53
N LYS A 41 10.18 3.77 -3.85
CA LYS A 41 10.33 2.43 -4.41
C LYS A 41 9.08 1.58 -4.30
N ALA A 42 8.00 2.08 -3.70
CA ALA A 42 6.75 1.35 -3.54
C ALA A 42 5.71 1.76 -4.58
N PHE A 43 5.15 0.76 -5.25
CA PHE A 43 4.24 0.92 -6.38
C PHE A 43 3.14 -0.13 -6.35
N LEU A 44 2.11 0.06 -7.17
CA LEU A 44 1.13 -0.99 -7.48
C LEU A 44 1.27 -1.46 -8.93
N LEU A 45 1.36 -2.76 -9.10
CA LEU A 45 1.17 -3.45 -10.37
C LEU A 45 -0.25 -4.03 -10.38
N HIS A 46 -1.20 -3.31 -10.97
CA HIS A 46 -2.64 -3.54 -10.80
C HIS A 46 -3.04 -3.51 -9.31
N GLU A 47 -3.44 -4.66 -8.75
CA GLU A 47 -3.78 -4.83 -7.34
C GLU A 47 -2.64 -5.43 -6.53
N ASN A 48 -1.49 -5.76 -7.13
CA ASN A 48 -0.35 -6.33 -6.43
C ASN A 48 0.64 -5.24 -5.96
N GLY A 49 1.12 -5.38 -4.74
CA GLY A 49 2.14 -4.49 -4.17
C GLY A 49 3.47 -4.76 -4.85
N CYS A 50 4.20 -3.71 -5.20
CA CYS A 50 5.48 -3.83 -5.90
C CYS A 50 6.51 -2.94 -5.23
N GLU A 51 7.63 -3.52 -4.80
CA GLU A 51 8.76 -2.77 -4.24
C GLU A 51 10.00 -2.97 -5.12
N ILE A 52 10.54 -1.88 -5.67
CA ILE A 52 11.82 -1.93 -6.38
C ILE A 52 12.93 -2.22 -5.37
N THR A 53 13.60 -3.37 -5.52
CA THR A 53 14.67 -3.80 -4.61
C THR A 53 16.04 -3.37 -5.09
N ASP A 54 16.20 -3.23 -6.40
CA ASP A 54 17.42 -2.75 -7.05
C ASP A 54 17.03 -1.78 -8.18
N GLU A 55 17.74 -0.67 -8.27
CA GLU A 55 17.58 0.32 -9.34
C GLU A 55 18.44 -0.01 -10.56
N MET A 56 19.26 -1.07 -10.50
CA MET A 56 19.93 -1.60 -11.69
C MET A 56 18.90 -2.06 -12.71
N GLU A 57 18.78 -1.29 -13.79
CA GLU A 57 17.96 -1.63 -14.94
C GLU A 57 18.68 -2.67 -15.81
N LYS A 58 17.93 -3.69 -16.23
CA LYS A 58 18.37 -4.66 -17.22
C LYS A 58 17.34 -4.68 -18.33
N ASP A 59 17.76 -4.37 -19.56
CA ASP A 59 16.89 -4.39 -20.74
C ASP A 59 15.60 -3.56 -20.60
N GLY A 60 15.63 -2.45 -19.84
CA GLY A 60 14.47 -1.61 -19.55
C GLY A 60 13.56 -2.12 -18.43
N GLU A 61 13.95 -3.20 -17.75
CA GLU A 61 13.25 -3.79 -16.61
C GLU A 61 13.96 -3.48 -15.30
N VAL A 62 13.18 -3.37 -14.22
CA VAL A 62 13.67 -3.22 -12.83
C VAL A 62 13.32 -4.46 -12.01
N LEU A 63 14.20 -4.82 -11.08
CA LEU A 63 13.95 -5.95 -10.18
C LEU A 63 13.05 -5.54 -9.02
N CYS A 64 11.87 -6.15 -8.97
CA CYS A 64 10.84 -5.86 -8.01
C CYS A 64 10.52 -7.06 -7.11
N ARG A 65 10.33 -6.80 -5.82
CA ARG A 65 9.62 -7.69 -4.92
C ARG A 65 8.12 -7.43 -5.07
N VAL A 66 7.42 -8.42 -5.59
CA VAL A 66 5.97 -8.38 -5.80
C VAL A 66 5.27 -9.10 -4.66
N TYR A 67 4.26 -8.47 -4.07
CA TYR A 67 3.41 -8.99 -3.01
C TYR A 67 2.10 -9.51 -3.62
N HIS A 68 1.77 -10.76 -3.31
CA HIS A 68 0.61 -11.46 -3.88
C HIS A 68 -0.56 -11.53 -2.90
N ASN A 69 -1.71 -11.94 -3.42
CA ASN A 69 -2.97 -12.13 -2.67
C ASN A 69 -3.42 -10.84 -1.95
N PRO A 70 -3.74 -9.78 -2.71
CA PRO A 70 -4.17 -8.52 -2.13
C PRO A 70 -5.47 -8.70 -1.34
N LEU A 71 -5.48 -8.14 -0.14
CA LEU A 71 -6.68 -8.03 0.69
C LEU A 71 -7.12 -6.56 0.72
N PRO A 72 -8.18 -6.17 -0.01
CA PRO A 72 -8.65 -4.79 -0.01
C PRO A 72 -9.10 -4.39 1.40
N MET A 73 -8.70 -3.18 1.82
CA MET A 73 -9.07 -2.61 3.11
C MET A 73 -10.42 -1.85 3.07
N PHE A 74 -10.86 -1.49 1.87
CA PHE A 74 -12.11 -0.77 1.62
C PHE A 74 -12.80 -1.38 0.41
N VAL A 75 -14.13 -1.43 0.44
CA VAL A 75 -14.96 -1.86 -0.70
C VAL A 75 -14.97 -0.77 -1.79
N GLU A 76 -14.97 0.50 -1.36
CA GLU A 76 -14.84 1.67 -2.24
C GLU A 76 -13.81 2.65 -1.63
N PRO A 77 -13.04 3.40 -2.44
CA PRO A 77 -12.06 4.34 -1.94
C PRO A 77 -12.70 5.40 -1.02
N CYS A 78 -12.19 5.54 0.19
CA CYS A 78 -12.73 6.51 1.15
C CYS A 78 -12.42 7.98 0.80
N HIS A 79 -11.59 8.20 -0.21
CA HIS A 79 -11.23 9.51 -0.73
C HIS A 79 -10.93 9.41 -2.22
N SER A 80 -11.33 10.41 -3.01
CA SER A 80 -11.08 10.48 -4.46
C SER A 80 -9.60 10.45 -4.86
N PHE A 81 -8.70 10.62 -3.90
CA PHE A 81 -7.25 10.65 -4.09
C PHE A 81 -6.60 9.28 -3.89
N LEU A 82 -7.35 8.30 -3.37
CA LEU A 82 -6.88 6.94 -3.18
C LEU A 82 -7.38 6.07 -4.33
N VAL A 83 -6.46 5.45 -5.06
CA VAL A 83 -6.81 4.45 -6.08
C VAL A 83 -7.23 3.15 -5.41
N GLY A 84 -6.58 2.80 -4.31
CA GLY A 84 -6.87 1.59 -3.55
C GLY A 84 -5.93 1.43 -2.36
N VAL A 85 -6.35 0.62 -1.39
CA VAL A 85 -5.55 0.28 -0.21
C VAL A 85 -5.61 -1.22 0.00
N TYR A 86 -4.46 -1.87 -0.14
CA TYR A 86 -4.34 -3.32 -0.16
C TYR A 86 -3.38 -3.78 0.93
N ASN A 87 -3.79 -4.81 1.67
CA ASN A 87 -2.94 -5.51 2.63
C ASN A 87 -2.41 -6.79 2.01
N TYR A 88 -1.18 -7.13 2.37
CA TYR A 88 -0.49 -8.35 1.95
C TYR A 88 0.20 -9.00 3.13
N ASN A 89 0.40 -10.32 3.04
CA ASN A 89 1.30 -11.04 3.92
C ASN A 89 2.75 -10.87 3.41
N LYS A 90 3.68 -10.46 4.28
CA LYS A 90 5.09 -10.24 3.91
C LYS A 90 5.81 -11.49 3.40
N LYS A 91 5.32 -12.69 3.74
CA LYS A 91 5.88 -13.98 3.31
C LYS A 91 5.43 -14.37 1.90
N GLN A 92 4.32 -13.82 1.41
CA GLN A 92 3.76 -14.13 0.10
C GLN A 92 4.29 -13.18 -0.96
N THR A 93 5.58 -13.34 -1.28
CA THR A 93 6.27 -12.47 -2.24
C THR A 93 7.06 -13.26 -3.28
N SER A 94 7.31 -12.63 -4.43
CA SER A 94 8.23 -13.16 -5.46
C SER A 94 9.10 -12.04 -6.01
N MET A 95 10.33 -12.36 -6.38
CA MET A 95 11.18 -11.45 -7.15
C MET A 95 10.84 -11.58 -8.64
N ARG A 96 10.57 -10.45 -9.31
CA ARG A 96 10.24 -10.40 -10.74
C ARG A 96 10.90 -9.20 -11.39
N TRP A 97 11.41 -9.40 -12.60
CA TRP A 97 11.74 -8.30 -13.50
C TRP A 97 10.43 -7.74 -14.05
N ILE A 98 10.27 -6.43 -13.94
CA ILE A 98 9.07 -5.71 -14.37
C ILE A 98 9.51 -4.56 -15.27
N PRO A 99 8.90 -4.39 -16.46
CA PRO A 99 9.17 -3.25 -17.32
C PRO A 99 8.98 -1.92 -16.58
N ARG A 100 9.94 -1.00 -16.69
CA ARG A 100 9.97 0.26 -15.92
C ARG A 100 8.68 1.08 -16.07
N GLU A 101 8.09 1.05 -17.25
CA GLU A 101 6.81 1.67 -17.64
C GLU A 101 5.59 1.13 -16.87
N GLN A 102 5.64 -0.09 -16.34
CA GLN A 102 4.53 -0.65 -15.55
C GLN A 102 4.57 -0.21 -14.08
N VAL A 103 5.68 0.39 -13.64
CA VAL A 103 5.96 0.74 -12.24
C VAL A 103 5.68 2.22 -11.97
N GLU A 104 4.69 2.82 -12.63
CA GLU A 104 4.42 4.26 -12.55
C GLU A 104 3.54 4.66 -11.34
N LYS A 105 2.64 3.78 -10.89
CA LYS A 105 1.68 4.09 -9.83
C LYS A 105 2.33 4.02 -8.46
N ARG A 106 2.86 5.14 -7.99
CA ARG A 106 3.44 5.29 -6.65
C ARG A 106 2.43 4.93 -5.56
N ALA A 107 2.91 4.24 -4.54
CA ALA A 107 2.15 3.86 -3.37
C ALA A 107 2.92 4.19 -2.09
N ILE A 108 2.20 4.54 -1.02
CA ILE A 108 2.77 4.61 0.31
C ILE A 108 2.73 3.22 0.92
N ARG A 109 3.89 2.73 1.35
CA ARG A 109 4.01 1.45 2.04
C ARG A 109 3.97 1.63 3.55
N ILE A 110 3.15 0.83 4.23
CA ILE A 110 3.03 0.83 5.69
C ILE A 110 3.31 -0.58 6.20
N ASN A 111 4.42 -0.75 6.91
CA ASN A 111 4.79 -2.02 7.52
C ASN A 111 4.18 -2.15 8.92
N HIS A 112 3.56 -3.29 9.21
CA HIS A 112 2.98 -3.57 10.53
C HIS A 112 2.93 -5.09 10.77
N GLY A 113 3.79 -5.59 11.66
CA GLY A 113 3.95 -7.03 11.92
C GLY A 113 4.25 -7.87 10.69
N ASP A 114 3.55 -8.98 10.55
CA ASP A 114 3.68 -9.90 9.40
C ASP A 114 2.96 -9.39 8.13
N THR A 115 2.33 -8.22 8.19
CA THR A 115 1.59 -7.63 7.06
C THR A 115 2.18 -6.30 6.59
N VAL A 116 1.90 -5.99 5.32
CA VAL A 116 2.28 -4.72 4.69
C VAL A 116 1.06 -4.16 3.97
N THR A 117 0.83 -2.85 4.11
CA THR A 117 -0.20 -2.13 3.36
C THR A 117 0.45 -1.32 2.25
N PHE A 118 -0.10 -1.39 1.04
CA PHE A 118 0.19 -0.44 -0.02
C PHE A 118 -1.03 0.45 -0.23
N MET A 119 -0.83 1.75 -0.09
CA MET A 119 -1.84 2.78 -0.31
C MET A 119 -1.49 3.50 -1.62
N ALA A 120 -2.19 3.18 -2.71
CA ALA A 120 -1.98 3.84 -3.99
C ALA A 120 -2.68 5.20 -4.03
N ILE A 121 -1.92 6.17 -4.51
CA ILE A 121 -2.31 7.57 -4.54
C ILE A 121 -2.47 8.00 -6.00
N LEU A 122 -3.60 8.65 -6.30
CA LEU A 122 -3.89 9.18 -7.62
C LEU A 122 -3.15 10.52 -7.77
N HIS A 123 -1.88 10.44 -8.19
CA HIS A 123 -0.93 11.53 -8.45
C HIS A 123 -0.59 12.48 -7.28
N GLN A 124 0.67 12.49 -6.85
CA GLN A 124 1.28 13.76 -6.42
C GLN A 124 1.78 14.44 -7.70
N HIS A 125 1.16 15.57 -8.07
CA HIS A 125 1.79 16.54 -8.97
C HIS A 125 3.02 17.13 -8.30
#